data_AF-A0A378C8Y0-F1
#
_entry.id   AF-A0A378C8Y0-F1
#
_cell.length_a   1.000
_cell.length_b   1.000
_cell.length_c   1.000
_cell.angle_alpha   90.00
_cell.angle_beta   90.00
_cell.angle_gamma   90.00
#
_symmetry.space_group_name_H-M   'P 1'
#
loop_
_entity.id
_entity.type
_entity.pdbx_description
1 polymer ?
#
loop_
_entity_poly.entity_id
_entity_poly.type
_entity_poly.pdbx_seq_one_letter_code
_entity_poly.pdbx_strand_id
1 'polypeptide(L)'
;MSFEFSQSPQAIWLYQYDVDGVYIGSVFMTIPAGTGLPVNTTHIPCEPGKGQTGIFKNGVWEYVDDIRGTRYWNIHGTGFVISALSESLPEWAVTTEPPVADAGYVLLFTDGQWTQVEDKTGQLYYESNGTKRVVSDAWFTLPEGCTFIEPPEDKPTFVTRWNGSEWIYLKDLRGQLAWNTETRAAITILEVGPVPDNYTLKMPGQFDEWDGSAWVKNEESERAYLIAQADRQKAKLLSAASEQISLLSYAVSSGQATDDETAQLARWEEYRLAVSRIDTTSANIVWPDKP
;
A
#
# COMPACT_ATOMS: atom_id res chain seq x y z
N MET A 1 -32.62 -45.57 44.92
CA MET A 1 -33.83 -46.27 45.40
C MET A 1 -34.91 -46.12 44.35
N SER A 2 -35.59 -47.19 43.94
CA SER A 2 -36.70 -47.15 42.99
C SER A 2 -38.01 -46.78 43.70
N PHE A 3 -38.86 -46.00 43.06
CA PHE A 3 -40.21 -45.70 43.56
C PHE A 3 -41.04 -46.99 43.62
N GLU A 4 -41.76 -47.22 44.72
CA GLU A 4 -42.65 -48.37 44.89
C GLU A 4 -44.11 -47.94 44.77
N PHE A 5 -44.90 -48.69 43.98
CA PHE A 5 -46.32 -48.44 43.83
C PHE A 5 -47.08 -48.72 45.13
N SER A 6 -47.97 -47.80 45.50
CA SER A 6 -48.85 -47.96 46.67
C SER A 6 -50.29 -48.29 46.26
N GLN A 7 -50.94 -49.14 47.05
CA GLN A 7 -52.38 -49.45 46.95
C GLN A 7 -53.28 -48.36 47.56
N SER A 8 -52.67 -47.35 48.20
CA SER A 8 -53.34 -46.18 48.78
C SER A 8 -52.71 -44.89 48.23
N PRO A 9 -53.46 -43.78 48.08
CA PRO A 9 -52.90 -42.50 47.64
C PRO A 9 -51.76 -42.03 48.55
N GLN A 10 -50.70 -41.46 47.98
CA GLN A 10 -49.54 -40.96 48.71
C GLN A 10 -49.34 -39.47 48.47
N ALA A 11 -49.28 -38.66 49.52
CA ALA A 11 -48.91 -37.25 49.43
C ALA A 11 -47.40 -37.10 49.67
N ILE A 12 -46.67 -36.72 48.63
CA ILE A 12 -45.20 -36.67 48.63
C ILE A 12 -44.68 -35.41 47.93
N TRP A 13 -43.49 -34.98 48.32
CA TRP A 13 -42.73 -33.99 47.56
C TRP A 13 -42.14 -34.65 46.32
N LEU A 14 -42.38 -34.04 45.17
CA LEU A 14 -41.70 -34.37 43.93
C LEU A 14 -40.77 -33.24 43.52
N TYR A 15 -39.66 -33.65 42.93
CA TYR A 15 -38.64 -32.77 42.40
C TYR A 15 -38.68 -32.90 40.89
N GLN A 16 -38.99 -31.79 40.23
CA GLN A 16 -39.21 -31.71 38.79
C GLN A 16 -37.91 -31.34 38.11
N TYR A 17 -37.68 -31.92 36.95
CA TYR A 17 -36.57 -31.61 36.08
C TYR A 17 -37.03 -31.37 34.64
N ASP A 18 -36.24 -30.65 33.84
CA ASP A 18 -36.55 -30.43 32.43
C ASP A 18 -36.13 -31.63 31.55
N VAL A 19 -36.17 -31.47 30.23
CA VAL A 19 -35.81 -32.54 29.28
C VAL A 19 -34.35 -32.96 29.35
N ASP A 20 -33.47 -32.08 29.86
CA ASP A 20 -32.03 -32.33 30.03
C ASP A 20 -31.69 -32.81 31.45
N GLY A 21 -32.71 -32.97 32.30
CA GLY A 21 -32.56 -33.39 33.69
C GLY A 21 -32.29 -32.24 34.66
N VAL A 22 -32.26 -30.98 34.21
CA VAL A 22 -31.97 -29.84 35.10
C VAL A 22 -33.13 -29.62 36.06
N TYR A 23 -32.83 -29.49 37.35
CA TYR A 23 -33.82 -29.19 38.38
C TYR A 23 -34.52 -27.86 38.11
N ILE A 24 -35.86 -27.90 38.02
CA ILE A 24 -36.70 -26.72 37.73
C ILE A 24 -37.63 -26.33 38.88
N GLY A 25 -37.75 -27.18 39.90
CA GLY A 25 -38.56 -26.86 41.08
C GLY A 25 -39.08 -28.10 41.80
N SER A 26 -39.75 -27.86 42.92
CA SER A 26 -40.40 -28.91 43.71
C SER A 26 -41.88 -28.62 43.87
N VAL A 27 -42.68 -29.68 43.90
CA VAL A 27 -44.13 -29.62 44.07
C VAL A 27 -44.58 -30.66 45.07
N PHE A 28 -45.47 -30.28 45.98
CA PHE A 28 -46.15 -31.21 46.86
C PHE A 28 -47.42 -31.71 46.18
N MET A 29 -47.52 -33.01 45.94
CA MET A 29 -48.68 -33.58 45.24
C MET A 29 -49.13 -34.93 45.79
N THR A 30 -50.38 -35.29 45.50
CA THR A 30 -50.93 -36.60 45.83
C THR A 30 -50.85 -37.52 44.62
N ILE A 31 -50.15 -38.64 44.75
CA ILE A 31 -50.10 -39.73 43.76
C ILE A 31 -51.26 -40.69 44.02
N PRO A 32 -52.19 -40.88 43.05
CA PRO A 32 -53.27 -41.85 43.19
C PRO A 32 -52.76 -43.29 43.38
N ALA A 33 -53.55 -44.12 44.07
CA ALA A 33 -53.27 -45.54 44.22
C ALA A 33 -53.05 -46.24 42.87
N GLY A 34 -52.02 -47.08 42.78
CA GLY A 34 -51.69 -47.86 41.58
C GLY A 34 -51.08 -47.06 40.42
N THR A 35 -50.69 -45.79 40.62
CA THR A 35 -50.06 -44.95 39.58
C THR A 35 -48.58 -44.68 39.85
N GLY A 36 -47.82 -44.39 38.78
CA GLY A 36 -46.40 -44.03 38.86
C GLY A 36 -46.21 -42.53 39.01
N LEU A 37 -44.95 -42.12 39.19
CA LEU A 37 -44.59 -40.71 39.21
C LEU A 37 -44.90 -40.04 37.85
N PRO A 38 -45.35 -38.77 37.84
CA PRO A 38 -45.43 -37.98 36.61
C PRO A 38 -44.09 -37.95 35.86
N VAL A 39 -44.16 -37.75 34.54
CA VAL A 39 -42.97 -37.62 33.70
C VAL A 39 -42.07 -36.49 34.20
N ASN A 40 -40.76 -36.69 34.11
CA ASN A 40 -39.72 -35.77 34.56
C ASN A 40 -39.83 -35.34 36.03
N THR A 41 -40.20 -36.29 36.90
CA THR A 41 -40.22 -36.09 38.34
C THR A 41 -39.54 -37.23 39.08
N THR A 42 -38.97 -36.91 40.24
CA THR A 42 -38.42 -37.90 41.17
C THR A 42 -38.86 -37.59 42.60
N HIS A 43 -38.97 -38.63 43.42
CA HIS A 43 -39.21 -38.53 44.86
C HIS A 43 -37.90 -38.31 45.66
N ILE A 44 -36.74 -38.38 44.97
CA ILE A 44 -35.43 -38.17 45.57
C ILE A 44 -35.19 -36.65 45.69
N PRO A 45 -34.91 -36.12 46.89
CA PRO A 45 -34.71 -34.69 47.08
C PRO A 45 -33.49 -34.16 46.33
N CYS A 46 -33.66 -33.02 45.67
CA CYS A 46 -32.58 -32.24 45.08
C CYS A 46 -32.07 -31.25 46.13
N GLU A 47 -30.85 -31.46 46.62
CA GLU A 47 -30.23 -30.70 47.72
C GLU A 47 -28.88 -30.12 47.27
N PRO A 48 -28.87 -29.17 46.31
CA PRO A 48 -27.62 -28.59 45.82
C PRO A 48 -26.94 -27.74 46.90
N GLY A 49 -25.62 -27.64 46.82
CA GLY A 49 -24.85 -26.67 47.59
C GLY A 49 -25.20 -25.22 47.22
N LYS A 50 -24.69 -24.26 48.01
CA LYS A 50 -24.87 -22.84 47.71
C LYS A 50 -24.24 -22.50 46.35
N GLY A 51 -25.03 -21.96 45.43
CA GLY A 51 -24.58 -21.61 44.07
C GLY A 51 -24.51 -22.81 43.12
N GLN A 52 -25.20 -23.91 43.43
CA GLN A 52 -25.27 -25.10 42.58
C GLN A 52 -26.71 -25.40 42.18
N THR A 53 -26.85 -26.23 41.15
CA THR A 53 -28.12 -26.84 40.75
C THR A 53 -27.93 -28.34 40.52
N GLY A 54 -29.03 -29.09 40.49
CA GLY A 54 -29.00 -30.53 40.24
C GLY A 54 -29.34 -30.87 38.80
N ILE A 55 -28.66 -31.86 38.24
CA ILE A 55 -29.01 -32.54 36.99
C ILE A 55 -29.35 -34.00 37.33
N PHE A 56 -30.57 -34.43 37.05
CA PHE A 56 -31.03 -35.78 37.31
C PHE A 56 -30.62 -36.72 36.17
N LYS A 57 -29.66 -37.61 36.45
CA LYS A 57 -29.14 -38.59 35.48
C LYS A 57 -29.07 -39.96 36.13
N ASN A 58 -29.45 -41.00 35.39
CA ASN A 58 -29.33 -42.39 35.84
C ASN A 58 -29.94 -42.69 37.23
N GLY A 59 -31.01 -41.98 37.61
CA GLY A 59 -31.69 -42.16 38.88
C GLY A 59 -31.02 -41.49 40.09
N VAL A 60 -30.05 -40.61 39.86
CA VAL A 60 -29.35 -39.83 40.89
C VAL A 60 -29.22 -38.35 40.51
N TRP A 61 -29.08 -37.49 41.51
CA TRP A 61 -28.76 -36.07 41.31
C TRP A 61 -27.24 -35.88 41.19
N GLU A 62 -26.80 -35.30 40.08
CA GLU A 62 -25.45 -34.77 39.90
C GLU A 62 -25.48 -33.26 40.12
N TYR A 63 -24.65 -32.73 41.02
CA TYR A 63 -24.63 -31.29 41.31
C TYR A 63 -23.55 -30.59 40.50
N VAL A 64 -23.94 -29.47 39.89
CA VAL A 64 -23.05 -28.62 39.09
C VAL A 64 -23.15 -27.18 39.58
N ASP A 65 -22.08 -26.40 39.35
CA ASP A 65 -22.08 -24.99 39.65
C ASP A 65 -23.11 -24.26 38.78
N ASP A 66 -23.90 -23.41 39.42
CA ASP A 66 -24.94 -22.63 38.79
C ASP A 66 -24.53 -21.16 38.72
N ILE A 67 -23.92 -20.81 37.59
CA ILE A 67 -23.51 -19.44 37.30
C ILE A 67 -24.63 -18.62 36.63
N ARG A 68 -25.87 -19.12 36.55
CA ARG A 68 -26.99 -18.34 36.02
C ARG A 68 -27.21 -17.06 36.84
N GLY A 69 -27.57 -15.98 36.16
CA GLY A 69 -27.66 -14.65 36.75
C GLY A 69 -26.32 -13.91 36.87
N THR A 70 -25.18 -14.57 36.60
CA THR A 70 -23.87 -13.92 36.55
C THR A 70 -23.84 -12.90 35.41
N ARG A 71 -23.44 -11.67 35.74
CA ARG A 71 -23.23 -10.59 34.77
C ARG A 71 -21.81 -10.66 34.23
N TYR A 72 -21.68 -10.41 32.93
CA TYR A 72 -20.41 -10.26 32.25
C TYR A 72 -20.54 -9.25 31.12
N TRP A 73 -19.43 -8.76 30.59
CA TRP A 73 -19.41 -7.74 29.55
C TRP A 73 -18.53 -8.18 28.37
N ASN A 74 -18.76 -7.58 27.20
CA ASN A 74 -17.73 -7.59 26.15
C ASN A 74 -16.71 -6.49 26.40
N ILE A 75 -15.67 -6.42 25.57
CA ILE A 75 -14.60 -5.42 25.67
C ILE A 75 -15.07 -3.96 25.45
N HIS A 76 -16.31 -3.73 25.01
CA HIS A 76 -16.91 -2.41 24.80
C HIS A 76 -17.89 -2.02 25.94
N GLY A 77 -17.98 -2.82 27.01
CA GLY A 77 -18.87 -2.55 28.13
C GLY A 77 -20.33 -2.92 27.89
N THR A 78 -20.65 -3.67 26.83
CA THR A 78 -22.00 -4.21 26.64
C THR A 78 -22.23 -5.35 27.63
N GLY A 79 -23.26 -5.23 28.47
CA GLY A 79 -23.57 -6.21 29.50
C GLY A 79 -24.41 -7.40 29.00
N PHE A 80 -24.11 -8.56 29.55
CA PHE A 80 -24.76 -9.84 29.30
C PHE A 80 -25.03 -10.54 30.64
N VAL A 81 -25.97 -11.48 30.63
CA VAL A 81 -26.33 -12.30 31.79
C VAL A 81 -26.43 -13.76 31.37
N ILE A 82 -25.82 -14.66 32.14
CA ILE A 82 -25.98 -16.09 31.93
C ILE A 82 -27.44 -16.49 32.23
N SER A 83 -28.17 -16.92 31.21
CA SER A 83 -29.60 -17.25 31.29
C SER A 83 -29.86 -18.76 31.27
N ALA A 84 -28.89 -19.56 30.84
CA ALA A 84 -28.96 -21.01 30.77
C ALA A 84 -27.83 -21.65 31.58
N LEU A 85 -27.98 -22.93 31.92
CA LEU A 85 -26.96 -23.67 32.64
C LEU A 85 -25.69 -23.74 31.78
N SER A 86 -24.55 -23.31 32.34
CA SER A 86 -23.25 -23.28 31.67
C SER A 86 -22.16 -23.65 32.66
N GLU A 87 -21.13 -24.35 32.19
CA GLU A 87 -19.98 -24.75 33.00
C GLU A 87 -18.99 -23.59 33.22
N SER A 88 -19.01 -22.58 32.33
CA SER A 88 -18.08 -21.45 32.39
C SER A 88 -18.62 -20.20 31.70
N LEU A 89 -17.94 -19.08 31.93
CA LEU A 89 -18.11 -17.86 31.13
C LEU A 89 -17.41 -18.02 29.78
N PRO A 90 -17.88 -17.33 28.72
CA PRO A 90 -17.16 -17.25 27.45
C PRO A 90 -15.72 -16.74 27.64
N GLU A 91 -14.78 -17.20 26.82
CA GLU A 91 -13.36 -16.78 26.93
C GLU A 91 -13.15 -15.26 26.79
N TRP A 92 -14.03 -14.59 26.03
CA TRP A 92 -14.00 -13.15 25.83
C TRP A 92 -14.69 -12.35 26.95
N ALA A 93 -15.30 -13.02 27.92
CA ALA A 93 -16.11 -12.39 28.94
C ALA A 93 -15.24 -11.55 29.89
N VAL A 94 -15.57 -10.27 29.98
CA VAL A 94 -15.03 -9.36 30.99
C VAL A 94 -15.91 -9.49 32.22
N THR A 95 -15.32 -9.74 33.39
CA THR A 95 -16.04 -9.83 34.68
C THR A 95 -15.90 -8.56 35.53
N THR A 96 -15.02 -7.65 35.12
CA THR A 96 -14.87 -6.34 35.76
C THR A 96 -15.99 -5.43 35.27
N GLU A 97 -16.78 -4.90 36.19
CA GLU A 97 -17.87 -3.98 35.85
C GLU A 97 -17.32 -2.71 35.15
N PRO A 98 -17.85 -2.31 33.98
CA PRO A 98 -17.43 -1.11 33.28
C PRO A 98 -17.77 0.14 34.10
N PRO A 99 -16.86 1.12 34.17
CA PRO A 99 -17.17 2.43 34.75
C PRO A 99 -18.19 3.18 33.88
N VAL A 100 -18.69 4.31 34.38
CA VAL A 100 -19.44 5.25 33.54
C VAL A 100 -18.44 6.04 32.68
N ALA A 101 -18.64 6.03 31.36
CA ALA A 101 -17.83 6.82 30.45
C ALA A 101 -18.18 8.32 30.56
N ASP A 102 -17.16 9.16 30.42
CA ASP A 102 -17.31 10.61 30.31
C ASP A 102 -18.01 10.99 29.00
N ALA A 103 -18.62 12.17 28.96
CA ALA A 103 -19.29 12.65 27.76
C ALA A 103 -18.29 12.79 26.60
N GLY A 104 -18.58 12.12 25.48
CA GLY A 104 -17.70 12.07 24.31
C GLY A 104 -16.63 10.97 24.37
N TYR A 105 -16.70 10.05 25.33
CA TYR A 105 -15.81 8.90 25.44
C TYR A 105 -16.57 7.58 25.36
N VAL A 106 -15.89 6.55 24.86
CA VAL A 106 -16.33 5.14 24.89
C VAL A 106 -15.37 4.30 25.71
N LEU A 107 -15.85 3.14 26.17
CA LEU A 107 -15.05 2.22 26.98
C LEU A 107 -14.37 1.18 26.11
N LEU A 108 -13.13 0.87 26.45
CA LEU A 108 -12.38 -0.24 25.87
C LEU A 108 -11.66 -1.01 26.98
N PHE A 109 -11.90 -2.32 27.05
CA PHE A 109 -11.22 -3.20 27.98
C PHE A 109 -9.98 -3.81 27.32
N THR A 110 -8.80 -3.42 27.79
CA THR A 110 -7.49 -3.90 27.31
C THR A 110 -6.58 -4.14 28.50
N ASP A 111 -5.74 -5.18 28.42
CA ASP A 111 -4.75 -5.50 29.46
C ASP A 111 -5.35 -5.64 30.88
N GLY A 112 -6.58 -6.14 30.96
CA GLY A 112 -7.28 -6.38 32.23
C GLY A 112 -7.89 -5.12 32.88
N GLN A 113 -7.89 -3.98 32.19
CA GLN A 113 -8.43 -2.72 32.72
C GLN A 113 -9.35 -2.02 31.73
N TRP A 114 -10.31 -1.27 32.26
CA TRP A 114 -11.14 -0.36 31.48
C TRP A 114 -10.39 0.93 31.20
N THR A 115 -10.33 1.31 29.94
CA THR A 115 -9.82 2.60 29.48
C THR A 115 -10.94 3.37 28.79
N GLN A 116 -10.84 4.69 28.86
CA GLN A 116 -11.72 5.59 28.11
C GLN A 116 -11.00 6.06 26.85
N VAL A 117 -11.66 5.91 25.71
CA VAL A 117 -11.18 6.35 24.39
C VAL A 117 -12.11 7.45 23.92
N GLU A 118 -11.55 8.56 23.44
CA GLU A 118 -12.33 9.67 22.92
C GLU A 118 -13.06 9.24 21.65
N ASP A 119 -14.38 9.42 21.60
CA ASP A 119 -15.18 9.12 20.42
C ASP A 119 -14.97 10.21 19.37
N LYS A 120 -14.18 9.87 18.36
CA LYS A 120 -13.89 10.73 17.21
C LYS A 120 -14.73 10.38 15.98
N THR A 121 -15.80 9.60 16.12
CA THR A 121 -16.64 9.18 14.98
C THR A 121 -17.08 10.38 14.15
N GLY A 122 -16.89 10.30 12.83
CA GLY A 122 -17.21 11.39 11.92
C GLY A 122 -16.16 12.52 11.85
N GLN A 123 -15.16 12.55 12.74
CA GLN A 123 -14.03 13.47 12.63
C GLN A 123 -13.17 13.12 11.40
N LEU A 124 -12.59 14.15 10.78
CA LEU A 124 -11.63 13.96 9.70
C LEU A 124 -10.25 13.58 10.23
N TYR A 125 -9.60 12.66 9.54
CA TYR A 125 -8.16 12.44 9.63
C TYR A 125 -7.56 12.44 8.23
N TYR A 126 -6.24 12.59 8.16
CA TYR A 126 -5.51 12.80 6.92
C TYR A 126 -4.42 11.74 6.78
N GLU A 127 -4.33 11.12 5.61
CA GLU A 127 -3.20 10.28 5.21
C GLU A 127 -1.95 11.13 4.96
N SER A 128 -0.79 10.50 4.86
CA SER A 128 0.49 11.21 4.72
C SER A 128 0.62 12.11 3.49
N ASN A 129 -0.20 11.87 2.46
CA ASN A 129 -0.27 12.67 1.23
C ASN A 129 -1.36 13.77 1.27
N GLY A 130 -2.05 13.97 2.39
CA GLY A 130 -3.15 14.91 2.55
C GLY A 130 -4.54 14.36 2.20
N THR A 131 -4.66 13.08 1.82
CA THR A 131 -5.96 12.47 1.51
C THR A 131 -6.85 12.47 2.73
N LYS A 132 -8.06 13.02 2.57
CA LYS A 132 -9.06 13.14 3.63
C LYS A 132 -9.79 11.81 3.85
N ARG A 133 -9.93 11.41 5.10
CA ARG A 133 -10.69 10.24 5.56
C ARG A 133 -11.55 10.61 6.75
N VAL A 134 -12.53 9.75 7.05
CA VAL A 134 -13.48 9.94 8.16
C VAL A 134 -13.30 8.78 9.13
N VAL A 135 -13.29 9.07 10.42
CA VAL A 135 -13.31 8.05 11.48
C VAL A 135 -14.63 7.27 11.41
N SER A 136 -14.54 5.95 11.24
CA SER A 136 -15.68 5.06 10.98
C SER A 136 -16.53 4.75 12.20
N ASP A 137 -15.91 4.70 13.37
CA ASP A 137 -16.51 4.24 14.63
C ASP A 137 -15.72 4.75 15.84
N ALA A 138 -16.31 4.58 17.02
CA ALA A 138 -15.80 5.15 18.26
C ALA A 138 -14.54 4.46 18.81
N TRP A 139 -14.22 3.24 18.36
CA TRP A 139 -13.02 2.49 18.76
C TRP A 139 -11.93 2.52 17.70
N PHE A 140 -12.07 3.42 16.72
CA PHE A 140 -11.13 3.59 15.64
C PHE A 140 -9.73 3.92 16.14
N THR A 141 -8.76 3.12 15.68
CA THR A 141 -7.34 3.39 15.89
C THR A 141 -6.78 4.10 14.66
N LEU A 142 -6.18 5.28 14.86
CA LEU A 142 -5.54 6.02 13.78
C LEU A 142 -4.42 5.17 13.14
N PRO A 143 -4.49 4.88 11.83
CA PRO A 143 -3.46 4.12 11.15
C PRO A 143 -2.10 4.81 11.20
N GLU A 144 -1.02 4.03 11.12
CA GLU A 144 0.34 4.56 11.09
C GLU A 144 0.54 5.55 9.94
N GLY A 145 1.24 6.65 10.21
CA GLY A 145 1.50 7.70 9.22
C GLY A 145 0.32 8.63 8.91
N CYS A 146 -0.83 8.45 9.58
CA CYS A 146 -1.97 9.38 9.51
C CYS A 146 -1.92 10.43 10.64
N THR A 147 -2.72 11.48 10.51
CA THR A 147 -2.83 12.55 11.51
C THR A 147 -4.22 13.15 11.56
N PHE A 148 -4.61 13.67 12.73
CA PHE A 148 -5.81 14.51 12.88
C PHE A 148 -5.54 16.00 12.56
N ILE A 149 -4.28 16.36 12.31
CA ILE A 149 -3.88 17.72 11.98
C ILE A 149 -4.15 17.98 10.50
N GLU A 150 -4.94 19.01 10.20
CA GLU A 150 -5.25 19.39 8.83
C GLU A 150 -3.99 19.83 8.06
N PRO A 151 -3.81 19.41 6.79
CA PRO A 151 -2.75 19.91 5.95
C PRO A 151 -2.82 21.44 5.81
N PRO A 152 -1.68 22.11 5.70
CA PRO A 152 -1.65 23.56 5.55
C PRO A 152 -2.16 23.96 4.15
N GLU A 153 -2.37 25.26 3.95
CA GLU A 153 -2.89 25.79 2.69
C GLU A 153 -2.07 25.38 1.46
N ASP A 154 -2.76 25.16 0.34
CA ASP A 154 -2.11 24.81 -0.91
C ASP A 154 -1.13 25.91 -1.37
N LYS A 155 0.07 25.48 -1.78
CA LYS A 155 1.08 26.36 -2.37
C LYS A 155 1.36 25.94 -3.82
N PRO A 156 1.33 26.88 -4.78
CA PRO A 156 1.63 26.55 -6.18
C PRO A 156 2.98 25.87 -6.32
N THR A 157 3.08 24.81 -7.10
CA THR A 157 4.30 24.01 -7.33
C THR A 157 4.83 23.26 -6.11
N PHE A 158 4.07 23.18 -5.01
CA PHE A 158 4.39 22.35 -3.85
C PHE A 158 3.26 21.37 -3.56
N VAL A 159 3.63 20.28 -2.91
CA VAL A 159 2.72 19.31 -2.30
C VAL A 159 3.05 19.18 -0.83
N THR A 160 2.04 18.94 -0.02
CA THR A 160 2.18 18.73 1.43
C THR A 160 2.37 17.25 1.73
N ARG A 161 3.31 16.93 2.62
CA ARG A 161 3.51 15.57 3.12
C ARG A 161 3.60 15.56 4.64
N TRP A 162 2.94 14.62 5.29
CA TRP A 162 3.09 14.36 6.72
C TRP A 162 4.40 13.59 6.96
N ASN A 163 5.25 14.07 7.85
CA ASN A 163 6.52 13.39 8.20
C ASN A 163 6.44 12.57 9.50
N GLY A 164 5.26 12.49 10.13
CA GLY A 164 5.05 11.86 11.45
C GLY A 164 4.84 12.86 12.58
N SER A 165 5.32 14.11 12.43
CA SER A 165 5.17 15.17 13.45
C SER A 165 4.54 16.45 12.90
N GLU A 166 4.82 16.81 11.66
CA GLU A 166 4.31 18.03 11.02
C GLU A 166 4.12 17.86 9.51
N TRP A 167 3.39 18.81 8.93
CA TRP A 167 3.24 18.93 7.49
C TRP A 167 4.42 19.70 6.88
N ILE A 168 5.10 19.07 5.93
CA ILE A 168 6.18 19.70 5.17
C ILE A 168 5.75 20.00 3.74
N TYR A 169 6.24 21.10 3.19
CA TYR A 169 6.10 21.41 1.77
C TYR A 169 7.25 20.82 0.97
N LEU A 170 6.92 20.04 -0.05
CA LEU A 170 7.87 19.47 -1.00
C LEU A 170 7.60 20.08 -2.37
N LYS A 171 8.66 20.52 -3.05
CA LYS A 171 8.52 21.03 -4.41
C LYS A 171 8.01 19.89 -5.30
N ASP A 172 6.94 20.16 -6.02
CA ASP A 172 6.36 19.22 -6.96
C ASP A 172 7.18 19.23 -8.25
N LEU A 173 8.00 18.20 -8.41
CA LEU A 173 8.83 18.00 -9.59
C LEU A 173 8.17 17.05 -10.59
N ARG A 174 6.97 16.52 -10.29
CA ARG A 174 6.29 15.57 -11.17
C ARG A 174 5.99 16.21 -12.52
N GLY A 175 6.11 15.42 -13.58
CA GLY A 175 5.97 15.86 -14.96
C GLY A 175 7.18 16.62 -15.51
N GLN A 176 8.13 17.04 -14.67
CA GLN A 176 9.39 17.64 -15.15
C GLN A 176 10.34 16.56 -15.66
N LEU A 177 11.23 16.95 -16.58
CA LEU A 177 12.31 16.10 -17.07
C LEU A 177 13.51 16.18 -16.12
N ALA A 178 14.12 15.04 -15.87
CA ALA A 178 15.43 14.94 -15.24
C ALA A 178 16.37 14.14 -16.15
N TRP A 179 17.63 14.52 -16.20
CA TRP A 179 18.63 13.92 -17.07
C TRP A 179 19.64 13.14 -16.25
N ASN A 180 19.91 11.91 -16.68
CA ASN A 180 20.90 11.05 -16.06
C ASN A 180 22.30 11.66 -16.26
N THR A 181 23.05 11.83 -15.18
CA THR A 181 24.36 12.52 -15.17
C THR A 181 25.46 11.75 -15.90
N GLU A 182 25.27 10.45 -16.17
CA GLU A 182 26.24 9.62 -16.89
C GLU A 182 25.87 9.44 -18.36
N THR A 183 24.60 9.13 -18.64
CA THR A 183 24.13 8.72 -19.97
C THR A 183 23.46 9.85 -20.75
N ARG A 184 23.10 10.96 -20.08
CA ARG A 184 22.30 12.09 -20.62
C ARG A 184 20.87 11.72 -21.01
N ALA A 185 20.43 10.49 -20.72
CA ALA A 185 19.07 10.05 -20.96
C ALA A 185 18.08 10.82 -20.07
N ALA A 186 16.96 11.24 -20.65
CA ALA A 186 15.91 11.93 -19.90
C ALA A 186 14.88 10.94 -19.34
N ILE A 187 14.40 11.22 -18.14
CA ILE A 187 13.22 10.58 -17.53
C ILE A 187 12.22 11.66 -17.14
N THR A 188 10.94 11.30 -17.10
CA THR A 188 9.91 12.13 -16.47
C THR A 188 9.80 11.75 -15.01
N ILE A 189 9.87 12.73 -14.11
CA ILE A 189 9.65 12.50 -12.68
C ILE A 189 8.16 12.19 -12.48
N LEU A 190 7.84 11.05 -11.88
CA LEU A 190 6.46 10.62 -11.63
C LEU A 190 6.06 10.68 -10.16
N GLU A 191 7.04 10.64 -9.26
CA GLU A 191 6.82 10.58 -7.82
C GLU A 191 7.15 11.90 -7.13
N VAL A 192 6.50 12.15 -6.00
CA VAL A 192 6.80 13.29 -5.14
C VAL A 192 8.07 13.00 -4.36
N GLY A 193 9.07 13.86 -4.51
CA GLY A 193 10.32 13.70 -3.78
C GLY A 193 11.46 14.55 -4.34
N PRO A 194 12.69 14.30 -3.86
CA PRO A 194 13.88 14.87 -4.47
C PRO A 194 14.06 14.33 -5.88
N VAL A 195 14.93 15.00 -6.65
CA VAL A 195 15.41 14.45 -7.92
C VAL A 195 16.10 13.10 -7.63
N PRO A 196 15.84 12.03 -8.41
CA PRO A 196 16.48 10.74 -8.19
C PRO A 196 18.01 10.82 -8.22
N ASP A 197 18.67 9.91 -7.52
CA ASP A 197 20.13 9.81 -7.52
C ASP A 197 20.68 9.62 -8.95
N ASN A 198 21.79 10.26 -9.27
CA ASN A 198 22.39 10.32 -10.61
C ASN A 198 21.53 11.03 -11.66
N TYR A 199 20.56 11.84 -11.24
CA TYR A 199 19.81 12.72 -12.13
C TYR A 199 19.95 14.19 -11.74
N THR A 200 19.79 15.06 -12.73
CA THR A 200 19.78 16.51 -12.55
C THR A 200 18.63 17.12 -13.34
N LEU A 201 18.09 18.26 -12.90
CA LEU A 201 17.11 19.06 -13.67
C LEU A 201 17.78 19.95 -14.71
N LYS A 202 19.12 19.89 -14.83
CA LYS A 202 19.86 20.64 -15.85
C LYS A 202 19.87 19.81 -17.14
N MET A 203 19.46 20.42 -18.24
CA MET A 203 19.51 19.77 -19.56
C MET A 203 20.98 19.71 -20.06
N PRO A 204 21.47 18.54 -20.51
CA PRO A 204 22.80 18.42 -21.10
C PRO A 204 22.83 18.98 -22.53
N GLY A 205 23.95 19.61 -22.89
CA GLY A 205 24.34 19.84 -24.27
C GLY A 205 24.81 18.57 -24.99
N GLN A 206 24.91 18.64 -26.31
CA GLN A 206 25.27 17.51 -27.18
C GLN A 206 26.63 16.88 -26.83
N PHE A 207 27.58 17.70 -26.37
CA PHE A 207 28.96 17.30 -26.05
C PHE A 207 29.27 17.50 -24.56
N ASP A 208 28.26 17.71 -23.72
CA ASP A 208 28.50 17.95 -22.31
C ASP A 208 28.77 16.65 -21.54
N GLU A 209 29.61 16.78 -20.52
CA GLU A 209 29.92 15.76 -19.52
C GLU A 209 29.65 16.34 -18.13
N TRP A 210 29.26 15.49 -17.18
CA TRP A 210 28.94 15.91 -15.83
C TRP A 210 30.21 16.00 -14.97
N ASP A 211 30.47 17.15 -14.38
CA ASP A 211 31.67 17.38 -13.52
C ASP A 211 31.44 17.03 -12.03
N GLY A 212 30.26 16.51 -11.69
CA GLY A 212 29.79 16.30 -10.31
C GLY A 212 28.76 17.34 -9.86
N SER A 213 28.66 18.48 -10.54
CA SER A 213 27.81 19.61 -10.15
C SER A 213 27.07 20.29 -11.31
N ALA A 214 27.66 20.28 -12.51
CA ALA A 214 27.16 20.93 -13.71
C ALA A 214 27.57 20.17 -14.97
N TRP A 215 26.83 20.44 -16.05
CA TRP A 215 27.22 20.02 -17.38
C TRP A 215 28.33 20.94 -17.88
N VAL A 216 29.46 20.36 -18.26
CA VAL A 216 30.62 21.04 -18.81
C VAL A 216 30.88 20.48 -20.20
N LYS A 217 31.04 21.37 -21.17
CA LYS A 217 31.25 21.00 -22.56
C LYS A 217 32.59 20.29 -22.74
N ASN A 218 32.57 19.08 -23.28
CA ASN A 218 33.78 18.38 -23.69
C ASN A 218 34.21 18.89 -25.08
N GLU A 219 35.18 19.81 -25.08
CA GLU A 219 35.76 20.41 -26.28
C GLU A 219 36.45 19.38 -27.19
N GLU A 220 37.02 18.32 -26.63
CA GLU A 220 37.69 17.26 -27.40
C GLU A 220 36.66 16.45 -28.19
N SER A 221 35.54 16.08 -27.55
CA SER A 221 34.44 15.37 -28.19
C SER A 221 33.77 16.21 -29.28
N GLU A 222 33.56 17.51 -29.04
CA GLU A 222 33.05 18.43 -30.08
C GLU A 222 34.03 18.54 -31.25
N ARG A 223 35.32 18.72 -30.96
CA ARG A 223 36.35 18.84 -32.00
C ARG A 223 36.41 17.56 -32.84
N ALA A 224 36.43 16.39 -32.20
CA ALA A 224 36.42 15.11 -32.89
C ALA A 224 35.18 14.95 -33.79
N TYR A 225 34.01 15.38 -33.32
CA TYR A 225 32.79 15.39 -34.13
C TYR A 225 32.91 16.30 -35.36
N LEU A 226 33.41 17.53 -35.19
CA LEU A 226 33.60 18.47 -36.30
C LEU A 226 34.60 17.95 -37.34
N ILE A 227 35.70 17.34 -36.89
CA ILE A 227 36.69 16.70 -37.77
C ILE A 227 36.04 15.56 -38.55
N ALA A 228 35.28 14.67 -37.88
CA ALA A 228 34.60 13.57 -38.55
C ALA A 228 33.56 14.06 -39.58
N GLN A 229 32.86 15.17 -39.32
CA GLN A 229 31.97 15.81 -40.29
C GLN A 229 32.76 16.36 -41.50
N ALA A 230 33.88 17.03 -41.25
CA ALA A 230 34.76 17.53 -42.30
C ALA A 230 35.34 16.39 -43.16
N ASP A 231 35.77 15.29 -42.55
CA ASP A 231 36.28 14.11 -43.26
C ASP A 231 35.21 13.48 -44.16
N ARG A 232 33.97 13.34 -43.67
CA ARG A 232 32.85 12.84 -44.48
C ARG A 232 32.56 13.76 -45.66
N GLN A 233 32.61 15.08 -45.46
CA GLN A 233 32.43 16.05 -46.54
C GLN A 233 33.57 15.96 -47.57
N LYS A 234 34.83 15.87 -47.12
CA LYS A 234 36.00 15.68 -47.98
C LYS A 234 35.86 14.42 -48.82
N ALA A 235 35.52 13.29 -48.21
CA ALA A 235 35.31 12.03 -48.90
C ALA A 235 34.20 12.13 -49.96
N LYS A 236 33.07 12.79 -49.63
CA LYS A 236 31.96 13.03 -50.56
C LYS A 236 32.39 13.85 -51.77
N LEU A 237 33.15 14.94 -51.56
CA LEU A 237 33.64 15.79 -52.65
C LEU A 237 34.67 15.07 -53.52
N LEU A 238 35.57 14.29 -52.92
CA LEU A 238 36.55 13.47 -53.66
C LEU A 238 35.88 12.38 -54.51
N SER A 239 34.82 11.73 -53.99
CA SER A 239 34.03 10.75 -54.75
C SER A 239 33.38 11.41 -55.96
N ALA A 240 32.66 12.52 -55.74
CA ALA A 240 31.99 13.26 -56.81
C ALA A 240 32.98 13.75 -57.88
N ALA A 241 34.14 14.27 -57.48
CA ALA A 241 35.18 14.68 -58.41
C ALA A 241 35.76 13.49 -59.19
N SER A 242 35.97 12.34 -58.53
CA SER A 242 36.50 11.14 -59.17
C SER A 242 35.52 10.53 -60.18
N GLU A 243 34.21 10.62 -59.93
CA GLU A 243 33.17 10.22 -60.88
C GLU A 243 33.20 11.09 -62.14
N GLN A 244 33.28 12.42 -61.99
CA GLN A 244 33.39 13.36 -63.12
C GLN A 244 34.67 13.13 -63.93
N ILE A 245 35.81 13.00 -63.25
CA ILE A 245 37.10 12.72 -63.89
C ILE A 245 37.04 11.40 -64.66
N SER A 246 36.40 10.36 -64.13
CA SER A 246 36.30 9.06 -64.81
C SER A 246 35.51 9.16 -66.11
N LEU A 247 34.39 9.90 -66.12
CA LEU A 247 33.58 10.13 -67.32
C LEU A 247 34.36 10.94 -68.37
N LEU A 248 34.98 12.05 -67.97
CA LEU A 248 35.74 12.92 -68.87
C LEU A 248 37.01 12.22 -69.40
N SER A 249 37.70 11.46 -68.54
CA SER A 249 38.86 10.65 -68.94
C SER A 249 38.48 9.59 -69.97
N TYR A 250 37.29 8.99 -69.84
CA TYR A 250 36.79 8.06 -70.84
C TYR A 250 36.56 8.75 -72.19
N ALA A 251 35.89 9.92 -72.21
CA ALA A 251 35.68 10.69 -73.43
C ALA A 251 37.01 11.10 -74.11
N VAL A 252 38.00 11.51 -73.32
CA VAL A 252 39.34 11.87 -73.84
C VAL A 252 40.06 10.65 -74.39
N SER A 253 40.07 9.53 -73.66
CA SER A 253 40.75 8.30 -74.09
C SER A 253 40.07 7.60 -75.27
N SER A 254 38.76 7.76 -75.45
CA SER A 254 38.04 7.28 -76.63
C SER A 254 38.23 8.16 -77.87
N GLY A 255 38.90 9.31 -77.73
CA GLY A 255 39.12 10.28 -78.81
C GLY A 255 37.86 11.05 -79.22
N GLN A 256 36.83 11.06 -78.36
CA GLN A 256 35.53 11.70 -78.63
C GLN A 256 35.31 12.99 -77.82
N ALA A 257 36.22 13.34 -76.91
CA ALA A 257 36.11 14.54 -76.11
C ALA A 257 36.16 15.82 -76.95
N THR A 258 35.34 16.79 -76.57
CA THR A 258 35.41 18.17 -77.02
C THR A 258 36.56 18.92 -76.33
N ASP A 259 36.94 20.08 -76.89
CA ASP A 259 37.92 20.98 -76.26
C ASP A 259 37.47 21.43 -74.86
N ASP A 260 36.15 21.61 -74.65
CA ASP A 260 35.57 21.99 -73.36
C ASP A 260 35.65 20.84 -72.35
N GLU A 261 35.35 19.60 -72.74
CA GLU A 261 35.50 18.42 -71.87
C GLU A 261 36.96 18.17 -71.48
N THR A 262 37.90 18.45 -72.40
CA THR A 262 39.34 18.36 -72.11
C THR A 262 39.77 19.43 -71.11
N ALA A 263 39.27 20.66 -71.24
CA ALA A 263 39.51 21.73 -70.28
C ALA A 263 38.83 21.46 -68.91
N GLN A 264 37.61 20.91 -68.91
CA GLN A 264 36.91 20.50 -67.69
C GLN A 264 37.64 19.38 -66.97
N LEU A 265 38.21 18.40 -67.69
CA LEU A 265 39.00 17.32 -67.09
C LEU A 265 40.16 17.89 -66.25
N ALA A 266 40.93 18.81 -66.82
CA ALA A 266 42.03 19.47 -66.11
C ALA A 266 41.54 20.22 -64.86
N ARG A 267 40.45 20.98 -64.96
CA ARG A 267 39.86 21.72 -63.82
C ARG A 267 39.35 20.78 -62.72
N TRP A 268 38.74 19.65 -63.08
CA TRP A 268 38.27 18.65 -62.10
C TRP A 268 39.43 17.92 -61.41
N GLU A 269 40.54 17.65 -62.12
CA GLU A 269 41.75 17.08 -61.52
C GLU A 269 42.41 18.05 -60.53
N GLU A 270 42.51 19.34 -60.88
CA GLU A 270 42.96 20.41 -59.99
C GLU A 270 42.05 20.55 -58.77
N TYR A 271 40.73 20.55 -58.98
CA TYR A 271 39.73 20.56 -57.91
C TYR A 271 39.90 19.36 -56.95
N ARG A 272 40.02 18.14 -57.47
CA ARG A 272 40.21 16.93 -56.66
C ARG A 272 41.49 17.01 -55.82
N LEU A 273 42.58 17.50 -56.41
CA LEU A 273 43.85 17.70 -55.71
C LEU A 273 43.76 18.80 -54.64
N ALA A 274 43.04 19.88 -54.91
CA ALA A 274 42.77 20.95 -53.95
C ALA A 274 41.97 20.40 -52.76
N VAL A 275 40.88 19.67 -53.01
CA VAL A 275 40.07 19.01 -51.97
C VAL A 275 40.92 18.00 -51.18
N SER A 276 41.77 17.21 -51.83
CA SER A 276 42.57 16.18 -51.13
C SER A 276 43.58 16.78 -50.15
N ARG A 277 44.03 18.02 -50.39
CA ARG A 277 44.99 18.74 -49.54
C ARG A 277 44.36 19.46 -48.35
N ILE A 278 43.04 19.55 -48.27
CA ILE A 278 42.35 20.19 -47.14
C ILE A 278 42.67 19.44 -45.85
N ASP A 279 43.15 20.18 -44.85
CA ASP A 279 43.30 19.71 -43.48
C ASP A 279 41.96 19.81 -42.74
N THR A 280 41.38 18.65 -42.44
CA THR A 280 40.08 18.53 -41.77
C THR A 280 40.16 18.78 -40.26
N THR A 281 41.36 18.96 -39.71
CA THR A 281 41.58 19.34 -38.30
C THR A 281 41.54 20.85 -38.07
N SER A 282 41.54 21.65 -39.14
CA SER A 282 41.42 23.10 -39.06
C SER A 282 40.04 23.53 -38.55
N ALA A 283 40.01 24.51 -37.65
CA ALA A 283 38.77 25.10 -37.16
C ALA A 283 38.00 25.90 -38.24
N ASN A 284 38.70 26.38 -39.28
CA ASN A 284 38.10 27.11 -40.39
C ASN A 284 38.49 26.46 -41.71
N ILE A 285 37.56 25.69 -42.28
CA ILE A 285 37.76 24.96 -43.54
C ILE A 285 37.04 25.71 -44.65
N VAL A 286 37.81 26.14 -45.66
CA VAL A 286 37.27 26.70 -46.90
C VAL A 286 37.30 25.61 -47.96
N TRP A 287 36.12 25.18 -48.41
CA TRP A 287 36.00 24.20 -49.48
C TRP A 287 36.18 24.90 -50.84
N PRO A 288 36.96 24.34 -51.77
CA PRO A 288 37.09 24.88 -53.11
C PRO A 288 35.73 24.81 -53.84
N ASP A 289 35.51 25.76 -54.74
CA ASP A 289 34.35 25.77 -55.63
C ASP A 289 34.49 24.70 -56.70
N LYS A 290 33.36 24.09 -57.06
CA LYS A 290 33.33 23.10 -58.14
C LYS A 290 33.55 23.79 -59.50
N PRO A 291 34.30 23.17 -60.43
CA PRO A 291 34.49 23.67 -61.80
C PRO A 291 33.21 23.86 -62.62
#